data_AF-A0A354GGG4-F1
#
_entry.id   AF-A0A354GGG4-F1
#
_cell.length_a   1.000
_cell.length_b   1.000
_cell.length_c   1.000
_cell.angle_alpha   90.00
_cell.angle_beta   90.00
_cell.angle_gamma   90.00
#
_symmetry.space_group_name_H-M   'P 1'
#
loop_
_entity.id
_entity.type
_entity.pdbx_description
1 polymer ?
#
loop_
_entity_poly.entity_id
_entity_poly.type
_entity_poly.pdbx_seq_one_letter_code
_entity_poly.pdbx_strand_id
1 'polypeptide(L)'
;MSQVTITETADSNGEIKNTKSSITSFTYDTEPEYIKLYLNDIGKLNGLSPASNKVLLELIRGMSYNNVIPVYMPIKKMIANKLGISIHAVEKSVKEFYNKGLFIRAARGVYVADPNLFGKGKWTDIKKLRLTIEYGKDGKKQLSSNISEELQLKLGI
;
A
#
# COMPACT_ATOMS: atom_id res chain seq x y z
N MET A 1 6.56 17.37 8.02
CA MET A 1 7.20 18.59 7.52
C MET A 1 6.10 19.55 7.13
N SER A 2 6.05 20.73 7.73
CA SER A 2 5.11 21.79 7.38
C SER A 2 5.77 22.70 6.35
N GLN A 3 5.03 23.08 5.32
CA GLN A 3 5.44 24.15 4.41
C GLN A 3 4.67 25.40 4.78
N VAL A 4 5.39 26.47 5.07
CA VAL A 4 4.81 27.80 5.30
C VAL A 4 5.04 28.60 4.04
N THR A 5 3.96 29.03 3.40
CA THR A 5 4.02 29.97 2.28
C THR A 5 3.51 31.31 2.78
N ILE A 6 4.34 32.35 2.65
CA ILE A 6 3.99 33.73 3.00
C ILE A 6 3.84 34.49 1.68
N THR A 7 2.68 35.10 1.47
CA THR A 7 2.44 35.98 0.31
C THR A 7 2.19 37.39 0.83
N GLU A 8 3.08 38.30 0.45
CA GLU A 8 2.98 39.73 0.76
C GLU A 8 2.54 40.47 -0.49
N THR A 9 1.59 41.39 -0.34
CA THR A 9 1.16 42.29 -1.42
C THR A 9 1.34 43.72 -0.95
N ALA A 10 2.18 44.47 -1.67
CA ALA A 10 2.47 45.88 -1.44
C ALA A 10 1.71 46.75 -2.46
N ASP A 11 1.31 47.95 -2.06
CA ASP A 11 0.78 48.94 -3.00
C ASP A 11 1.89 49.76 -3.68
N SER A 12 1.51 50.69 -4.57
CA SER A 12 2.45 51.49 -5.38
C SER A 12 3.39 52.38 -4.55
N ASN A 13 3.15 52.51 -3.24
CA ASN A 13 3.97 53.31 -2.32
C ASN A 13 4.81 52.43 -1.38
N GLY A 14 4.79 51.11 -1.57
CA GLY A 14 5.59 50.16 -0.81
C GLY A 14 5.01 49.78 0.56
N GLU A 15 3.78 50.18 0.89
CA GLU A 15 3.14 49.79 2.15
C GLU A 15 2.48 48.41 2.03
N ILE A 16 2.81 47.50 2.95
CA ILE A 16 2.25 46.15 3.01
C ILE A 16 0.84 46.23 3.59
N LYS A 17 -0.19 46.00 2.77
CA LYS A 17 -1.60 46.11 3.20
C LYS A 17 -2.19 44.84 3.80
N ASN A 18 -1.63 43.67 3.53
CA ASN A 18 -2.14 42.41 4.07
C ASN A 18 -1.07 41.31 4.07
N THR A 19 -0.95 40.62 5.21
CA THR A 19 -0.16 39.40 5.35
C THR A 19 -1.12 38.23 5.53
N LYS A 20 -1.14 37.30 4.56
CA LYS A 20 -1.81 36.00 4.74
C LYS A 20 -0.75 34.94 4.99
N SER A 21 -0.80 34.33 6.16
CA SER A 21 -0.05 33.12 6.49
C SER A 21 -0.98 31.91 6.33
N SER A 22 -0.60 30.99 5.43
CA SER A 22 -1.28 29.71 5.28
C SER A 22 -0.34 28.60 5.73
N ILE A 23 -0.64 28.01 6.88
CA ILE A 23 0.05 26.82 7.38
C ILE A 23 -0.63 25.61 6.76
N THR A 24 0.03 24.98 5.79
CA THR A 24 -0.45 23.69 5.26
C THR A 24 0.21 22.59 6.07
N SER A 25 -0.49 22.16 7.12
CA SER A 25 -0.10 21.02 7.95
C SER A 25 -0.41 19.74 7.19
N PHE A 26 0.60 19.13 6.56
CA PHE A 26 0.47 17.74 6.11
C PHE A 26 0.60 16.82 7.31
N THR A 27 -0.48 16.64 8.07
CA THR A 27 -0.62 15.43 8.88
C THR A 27 -0.85 14.30 7.91
N TYR A 28 0.25 13.69 7.44
CA TYR A 28 0.16 12.37 6.84
C TYR A 28 -0.27 11.43 7.97
N ASP A 29 -1.57 11.20 8.10
CA ASP A 29 -2.02 9.90 8.59
C ASP A 29 -1.41 8.88 7.62
N THR A 30 -0.28 8.31 8.01
CA THR A 30 0.37 7.21 7.31
C THR A 30 -0.50 5.99 7.52
N GLU A 31 -1.44 5.80 6.61
CA GLU A 31 -2.23 4.59 6.52
C GLU A 31 -1.30 3.38 6.33
N PRO A 32 -1.52 2.28 7.07
CA PRO A 32 -0.60 1.14 7.09
C PRO A 32 -0.50 0.44 5.73
N GLU A 33 0.56 -0.35 5.55
CA GLU A 33 0.75 -1.16 4.36
C GLU A 33 -0.45 -2.11 4.14
N TYR A 34 -0.85 -2.29 2.88
CA TYR A 34 -1.95 -3.17 2.49
C TYR A 34 -1.50 -4.18 1.42
N ILE A 35 -2.30 -5.23 1.25
CA ILE A 35 -2.09 -6.27 0.25
C ILE A 35 -3.31 -6.27 -0.67
N LYS A 36 -3.09 -6.11 -1.97
CA LYS A 36 -4.11 -6.32 -3.00
C LYS A 36 -4.25 -7.81 -3.25
N LEU A 37 -5.49 -8.28 -3.20
CA LEU A 37 -5.87 -9.62 -3.64
C LEU A 37 -6.66 -9.50 -4.93
N TYR A 38 -6.17 -10.10 -6.01
CA TYR A 38 -6.86 -10.15 -7.29
C TYR A 38 -7.84 -11.34 -7.30
N LEU A 39 -9.08 -11.10 -7.74
CA LEU A 39 -10.14 -12.12 -7.63
C LEU A 39 -10.12 -13.17 -8.75
N ASN A 40 -9.46 -12.89 -9.88
CA ASN A 40 -9.46 -13.76 -11.06
C ASN A 40 -9.01 -15.21 -10.74
N ASP A 41 -8.10 -15.37 -9.78
CA ASP A 41 -7.55 -16.67 -9.37
C ASP A 41 -7.78 -17.00 -7.88
N ILE A 42 -8.78 -16.37 -7.24
CA ILE A 42 -9.06 -16.58 -5.81
C ILE A 42 -9.36 -18.04 -5.47
N GLY A 43 -9.83 -18.83 -6.44
CA GLY A 43 -10.06 -20.26 -6.30
C GLY A 43 -8.82 -21.04 -5.84
N LYS A 44 -7.60 -20.55 -6.10
CA LYS A 44 -6.34 -21.15 -5.58
C LYS A 44 -6.25 -21.11 -4.04
N LEU A 45 -6.99 -20.22 -3.38
CA LEU A 45 -7.09 -20.15 -1.92
C LEU A 45 -8.08 -21.18 -1.35
N ASN A 46 -8.94 -21.79 -2.18
CA ASN A 46 -9.93 -22.75 -1.71
C ASN A 46 -9.26 -23.99 -1.12
N GLY A 47 -9.87 -24.52 -0.07
CA GLY A 47 -9.40 -25.71 0.62
C GLY A 47 -8.10 -25.51 1.40
N LEU A 48 -7.63 -24.28 1.65
CA LEU A 48 -6.61 -24.02 2.66
C LEU A 48 -7.20 -24.28 4.05
N SER A 49 -6.49 -25.04 4.88
CA SER A 49 -6.91 -25.22 6.27
C SER A 49 -6.91 -23.88 7.02
N PRO A 50 -7.71 -23.70 8.10
CA PRO A 50 -7.67 -22.48 8.91
C PRO A 50 -6.26 -22.15 9.44
N ALA A 51 -5.45 -23.17 9.75
CA ALA A 51 -4.05 -23.00 10.15
C ALA A 51 -3.17 -22.52 8.98
N SER A 52 -3.32 -23.13 7.80
CA SER A 52 -2.62 -22.71 6.58
C SER A 52 -2.97 -21.26 6.22
N ASN A 53 -4.24 -20.84 6.35
CA ASN A 53 -4.64 -19.46 6.12
C ASN A 53 -3.94 -18.47 7.05
N LYS A 54 -3.79 -18.80 8.34
CA LYS A 54 -3.03 -17.95 9.27
C LYS A 54 -1.57 -17.82 8.86
N VAL A 55 -0.94 -18.92 8.45
CA VAL A 55 0.46 -18.91 7.96
C VAL A 55 0.59 -18.09 6.68
N LEU A 56 -0.35 -18.24 5.75
CA LEU A 56 -0.38 -17.46 4.50
C LEU A 56 -0.39 -15.97 4.81
N LEU A 57 -1.32 -15.52 5.65
CA LEU A 57 -1.48 -14.10 6.04
C LEU A 57 -0.19 -13.53 6.66
N GLU A 58 0.49 -14.29 7.51
CA GLU A 58 1.76 -13.86 8.11
C GLU A 58 2.87 -13.72 7.08
N LEU A 59 2.96 -14.65 6.11
CA LEU A 59 3.96 -14.61 5.05
C LEU A 59 3.72 -13.47 4.06
N ILE A 60 2.48 -13.25 3.62
CA ILE A 60 2.16 -12.18 2.67
C ILE A 60 2.28 -10.79 3.32
N ARG A 61 2.03 -10.66 4.64
CA ARG A 61 2.27 -9.42 5.38
C ARG A 61 3.75 -9.04 5.40
N GLY A 62 4.63 -10.03 5.59
CA GLY A 62 6.09 -9.86 5.57
C GLY A 62 6.71 -9.79 4.17
N MET A 63 5.91 -9.88 3.11
CA MET A 63 6.38 -9.84 1.73
C MET A 63 7.00 -8.48 1.39
N SER A 64 8.01 -8.47 0.52
CA SER A 64 8.58 -7.23 -0.03
C SER A 64 7.69 -6.61 -1.11
N TYR A 65 8.00 -5.39 -1.54
CA TYR A 65 7.31 -4.73 -2.66
C TYR A 65 7.46 -5.45 -4.01
N ASN A 66 8.50 -6.29 -4.16
CA ASN A 66 8.71 -7.12 -5.36
C ASN A 66 8.08 -8.52 -5.21
N ASN A 67 7.09 -8.66 -4.33
CA ASN A 67 6.41 -9.91 -4.00
C ASN A 67 7.31 -11.04 -3.45
N VAL A 68 8.55 -10.76 -3.05
CA VAL A 68 9.46 -11.75 -2.46
C VAL A 68 9.09 -12.05 -1.01
N ILE A 69 9.03 -13.34 -0.67
CA ILE A 69 8.73 -13.89 0.65
C ILE A 69 9.91 -14.75 1.13
N PRO A 70 10.66 -14.30 2.15
CA PRO A 70 11.66 -15.13 2.81
C PRO A 70 11.00 -16.17 3.73
N VAL A 71 11.40 -17.44 3.60
CA VAL A 71 10.85 -18.58 4.35
C VAL A 71 11.97 -19.49 4.86
N TYR A 72 13.11 -18.90 5.21
CA TYR A 72 14.22 -19.60 5.86
C TYR A 72 13.90 -19.88 7.34
N MET A 73 14.74 -20.71 7.99
CA MET A 73 14.42 -21.33 9.28
C MET A 73 14.04 -20.33 10.40
N PRO A 74 14.80 -19.24 10.63
CA PRO A 74 14.39 -18.15 11.53
C PRO A 74 12.96 -17.63 11.31
N ILE A 75 12.56 -17.35 10.07
CA ILE A 75 11.21 -16.85 9.76
C ILE A 75 10.16 -17.91 10.11
N LYS A 76 10.42 -19.18 9.76
CA LYS A 76 9.52 -20.29 10.12
C LYS A 76 9.33 -20.42 11.62
N LYS A 77 10.40 -20.27 12.42
CA LYS A 77 10.35 -20.27 13.89
C LYS A 77 9.54 -19.10 14.43
N MET A 78 9.75 -17.89 13.90
CA MET A 78 8.99 -16.70 14.31
C MET A 78 7.48 -16.89 14.08
N ILE A 79 7.09 -17.39 12.90
CA ILE A 79 5.68 -17.63 12.57
C ILE A 79 5.10 -18.74 13.45
N ALA A 80 5.82 -19.85 13.62
CA ALA A 80 5.42 -20.96 14.48
C ALA A 80 5.12 -20.49 15.91
N ASN A 81 6.04 -19.72 16.49
CA ASN A 81 5.90 -19.16 17.83
C ASN A 81 4.73 -18.17 17.91
N LYS A 82 4.61 -17.26 16.93
CA LYS A 82 3.54 -16.26 16.89
C LYS A 82 2.15 -16.89 16.81
N LEU A 83 2.02 -17.98 16.05
CA LEU A 83 0.74 -18.66 15.83
C LEU A 83 0.47 -19.80 16.83
N GLY A 84 1.43 -20.13 17.70
CA GLY A 84 1.32 -21.26 18.64
C GLY A 84 1.23 -22.62 17.94
N ILE A 85 1.90 -22.80 16.80
CA ILE A 85 1.88 -24.04 16.01
C ILE A 85 3.29 -24.62 15.87
N SER A 86 3.39 -25.89 15.45
CA SER A 86 4.68 -26.51 15.19
C SER A 86 5.33 -25.94 13.92
N ILE A 87 6.67 -25.94 13.88
CA ILE A 87 7.43 -25.56 12.68
C ILE A 87 7.06 -26.47 11.50
N HIS A 88 6.79 -27.75 11.77
CA HIS A 88 6.34 -28.69 10.75
C HIS A 88 5.01 -28.27 10.11
N ALA A 89 4.07 -27.71 10.89
CA ALA A 89 2.82 -27.17 10.34
C ALA A 89 3.06 -25.96 9.42
N VAL A 90 4.02 -25.09 9.76
CA VAL A 90 4.46 -23.99 8.88
C VAL A 90 5.05 -24.55 7.58
N GLU A 91 5.93 -25.54 7.65
CA GLU A 91 6.54 -26.16 6.46
C GLU A 91 5.51 -26.85 5.56
N LYS A 92 4.54 -27.56 6.15
CA LYS A 92 3.42 -28.16 5.43
C LYS A 92 2.59 -27.10 4.71
N SER A 93 2.30 -25.98 5.38
CA SER A 93 1.57 -24.86 4.78
C SER A 93 2.33 -24.25 3.60
N VAL A 94 3.65 -24.01 3.76
CA VAL A 94 4.50 -23.49 2.67
C VAL A 94 4.52 -24.43 1.47
N LYS A 95 4.60 -25.75 1.71
CA LYS A 95 4.51 -26.76 0.65
C LYS A 95 3.15 -26.75 -0.03
N GLU A 96 2.06 -26.59 0.72
CA GLU A 96 0.72 -26.44 0.18
C GLU A 96 0.61 -25.20 -0.72
N PHE A 97 1.14 -24.05 -0.30
CA PHE A 97 1.12 -22.82 -1.11
C PHE A 97 1.89 -22.96 -2.42
N TYR A 98 3.06 -23.61 -2.38
CA TYR A 98 3.83 -23.92 -3.59
C TYR A 98 3.04 -24.84 -4.52
N ASN A 99 2.47 -25.93 -4.00
CA ASN A 99 1.71 -26.89 -4.81
C ASN A 99 0.43 -26.29 -5.42
N LYS A 100 -0.22 -25.36 -4.72
CA LYS A 100 -1.41 -24.65 -5.22
C LYS A 100 -1.08 -23.48 -6.16
N GLY A 101 0.20 -23.22 -6.43
CA GLY A 101 0.64 -22.11 -7.28
C GLY A 101 0.45 -20.73 -6.64
N LEU A 102 0.21 -20.66 -5.33
CA LEU A 102 0.16 -19.39 -4.60
C LEU A 102 1.55 -18.77 -4.50
N PHE A 103 2.57 -19.61 -4.30
CA PHE A 103 3.98 -19.24 -4.19
C PHE A 103 4.82 -19.94 -5.25
N ILE A 104 5.73 -19.18 -5.86
CA ILE A 104 6.71 -19.65 -6.85
C ILE A 104 8.07 -19.71 -6.16
N ARG A 105 8.78 -20.83 -6.27
CA ARG A 105 10.09 -20.97 -5.62
C ARG A 105 11.16 -20.24 -6.42
N ALA A 106 11.77 -19.21 -5.83
CA ALA A 106 12.87 -18.46 -6.45
C ALA A 106 14.24 -19.03 -6.04
N ALA A 107 14.41 -19.40 -4.76
CA ALA A 107 15.63 -20.01 -4.25
C ALA A 107 15.35 -20.86 -3.00
N ARG A 108 16.39 -21.44 -2.39
CA ARG A 108 16.25 -22.17 -1.13
C ARG A 108 15.78 -21.20 -0.03
N GLY A 109 14.58 -21.45 0.49
CA GLY A 109 14.00 -20.61 1.55
C GLY A 109 13.54 -19.24 1.07
N VAL A 110 13.38 -19.03 -0.24
CA VAL A 110 12.88 -17.79 -0.82
C VAL A 110 11.83 -18.11 -1.89
N TYR A 111 10.67 -17.49 -1.75
CA TYR A 111 9.55 -17.62 -2.67
C TYR A 111 9.13 -16.26 -3.19
N VAL A 112 8.36 -16.26 -4.27
CA VAL A 112 7.66 -15.10 -4.81
C VAL A 112 6.17 -15.41 -4.76
N ALA A 113 5.35 -14.51 -4.21
CA ALA A 113 3.90 -14.66 -4.29
C ALA A 113 3.43 -14.46 -5.73
N ASP A 114 2.47 -15.27 -6.19
CA ASP A 114 1.90 -15.16 -7.54
C ASP A 114 1.42 -13.72 -7.79
N PRO A 115 2.04 -12.97 -8.71
CA PRO A 115 1.67 -11.58 -8.97
C PRO A 115 0.25 -11.42 -9.53
N ASN A 116 -0.31 -12.48 -10.12
CA ASN A 116 -1.68 -12.48 -10.60
C ASN A 116 -2.70 -12.64 -9.47
N LEU A 117 -2.25 -12.97 -8.26
CA LEU A 117 -3.09 -13.16 -7.08
C LEU A 117 -2.80 -12.11 -6.00
N PHE A 118 -1.52 -11.77 -5.78
CA PHE A 118 -1.10 -10.85 -4.73
C PHE A 118 -0.32 -9.65 -5.29
N GLY A 119 -0.57 -8.48 -4.72
CA GLY A 119 0.29 -7.31 -4.90
C GLY A 119 0.47 -6.55 -3.60
N LYS A 120 1.72 -6.21 -3.25
CA LYS A 120 1.99 -5.27 -2.16
C LYS A 120 2.20 -3.87 -2.73
N GLY A 121 1.36 -2.93 -2.34
CA GLY A 121 1.43 -1.55 -2.81
C GLY A 121 1.69 -0.58 -1.68
N LYS A 122 2.32 0.56 -1.98
CA LYS A 122 2.33 1.69 -1.05
C LYS A 122 0.98 2.40 -1.15
N TRP A 123 0.50 2.94 -0.03
CA TRP A 123 -0.73 3.73 -0.03
C TRP A 123 -0.60 4.99 -0.90
N THR A 124 0.60 5.56 -0.95
CA THR A 124 0.93 6.70 -1.83
C THR A 124 0.58 6.46 -3.29
N ASP A 125 0.64 5.21 -3.76
CA ASP A 125 0.35 4.84 -5.15
C ASP A 125 -1.15 4.79 -5.44
N ILE A 126 -2.00 4.55 -4.42
CA ILE A 126 -3.47 4.61 -4.53
C ILE A 126 -3.98 6.04 -4.28
N LYS A 127 -3.33 6.79 -3.40
CA LYS A 127 -3.70 8.17 -3.04
C LYS A 127 -3.50 9.19 -4.16
N LYS A 128 -3.08 8.76 -5.36
CA LYS A 128 -3.12 9.54 -6.59
C LYS A 128 -4.55 9.80 -7.11
N LEU A 129 -5.59 9.51 -6.35
CA LEU A 129 -6.94 9.98 -6.63
C LEU A 129 -7.35 10.87 -5.47
N ARG A 130 -7.09 12.18 -5.58
CA ARG A 130 -7.59 13.15 -4.60
C ARG A 130 -8.55 14.10 -5.30
N LEU A 131 -9.75 14.19 -4.72
CA LEU A 131 -10.71 15.24 -4.98
C LEU A 131 -10.46 16.32 -3.92
N THR A 132 -9.97 17.49 -4.33
CA THR A 132 -9.81 18.63 -3.45
C THR A 132 -11.02 19.54 -3.64
N ILE A 133 -11.75 19.80 -2.55
CA ILE A 133 -12.86 20.75 -2.52
C ILE A 133 -12.40 21.95 -1.70
N GLU A 134 -12.17 23.07 -2.37
CA GLU A 134 -11.85 24.33 -1.72
C GLU A 134 -13.11 25.18 -1.59
N TYR A 135 -13.32 25.73 -0.39
CA TYR A 135 -14.38 26.70 -0.14
C TYR A 135 -13.77 28.11 -0.11
N GLY A 136 -14.13 28.92 -1.09
CA GLY A 136 -13.80 30.34 -1.12
C GLY A 136 -14.43 31.07 0.06
N LYS A 137 -13.83 32.21 0.47
CA LYS A 137 -14.40 33.08 1.52
C LYS A 137 -15.77 33.65 1.17
N ASP A 138 -16.17 33.56 -0.10
CA ASP A 138 -17.48 33.91 -0.66
C ASP A 138 -18.48 32.74 -0.68
N GLY A 139 -18.11 31.58 -0.10
CA GLY A 139 -18.92 30.37 -0.09
C GLY A 139 -18.91 29.59 -1.40
N LYS A 140 -18.15 30.03 -2.41
CA LYS A 140 -18.05 29.29 -3.68
C LYS A 140 -17.19 28.03 -3.52
N LYS A 141 -17.66 26.95 -4.12
CA LYS A 141 -16.97 25.66 -4.15
C LYS A 141 -16.09 25.60 -5.39
N GLN A 142 -14.80 25.35 -5.21
CA GLN A 142 -13.89 24.99 -6.30
C GLN A 142 -13.51 23.51 -6.18
N LEU A 143 -13.72 22.78 -7.27
CA LEU A 143 -13.46 21.36 -7.36
C LEU A 143 -12.21 21.15 -8.22
N SER A 144 -11.16 20.61 -7.65
CA SER A 144 -9.98 20.19 -8.40
C SER A 144 -9.71 18.71 -8.19
N SER A 145 -9.41 18.01 -9.28
CA SER A 145 -9.08 16.59 -9.27
C SER A 145 -7.87 16.36 -10.15
N ASN A 146 -6.96 15.50 -9.71
CA ASN A 146 -5.80 15.11 -10.50
C ASN A 146 -6.09 13.98 -11.51
N ILE A 147 -7.37 13.66 -11.73
CA ILE A 147 -7.86 12.64 -12.67
C ILE A 147 -7.52 12.99 -14.13
N SER A 148 -7.42 14.28 -14.49
CA SER A 148 -7.23 14.68 -15.90
C SER A 148 -5.82 14.36 -16.43
N GLU A 149 -4.77 14.59 -15.65
CA GLU A 149 -3.38 14.38 -16.12
C GLU A 149 -3.02 12.88 -16.20
N GLU A 150 -3.55 12.07 -15.28
CA GLU A 150 -3.20 10.64 -15.21
C GLU A 150 -4.03 9.77 -16.18
N LEU A 151 -5.23 10.24 -16.60
CA LEU A 151 -5.97 9.62 -17.70
C LEU A 151 -5.36 9.94 -19.06
N GLN A 152 -4.90 11.17 -19.30
CA GLN A 152 -4.22 11.57 -20.54
C GLN A 152 -2.96 10.72 -20.77
N LEU A 153 -2.14 10.56 -19.72
CA LEU A 153 -0.94 9.73 -19.78
C LEU A 153 -1.20 8.23 -20.03
N LYS A 154 -2.35 7.70 -19.57
CA LYS A 154 -2.73 6.29 -19.74
C LYS A 154 -3.49 6.01 -21.03
N LEU A 155 -4.11 7.02 -21.63
CA LEU A 155 -4.87 6.90 -22.89
C LEU A 155 -4.04 7.30 -24.11
N GLY A 156 -2.83 7.84 -23.93
CA GLY A 156 -1.97 8.25 -25.04
C GLY A 156 -2.57 9.40 -25.85
N ILE A 157 -3.26 10.32 -25.18
CA ILE A 157 -3.80 11.57 -25.74
C ILE A 157 -3.38 12.73 -24.84
#